data_AF-A0A4Q3Y4S0-F1
#
_entry.id   AF-A0A4Q3Y4S0-F1
#
_cell.length_a   1.000
_cell.length_b   1.000
_cell.length_c   1.000
_cell.angle_alpha   90.00
_cell.angle_beta   90.00
_cell.angle_gamma   90.00
#
_symmetry.space_group_name_H-M   'P 1'
#
loop_
_entity.id
_entity.type
_entity.pdbx_description
1 polymer ?
#
loop_
_entity_poly.entity_id
_entity_poly.type
_entity_poly.pdbx_seq_one_letter_code
_entity_poly.pdbx_strand_id
1 'polypeptide(L)' 'MPKLTRKLIEALIPAEAEFCVWDSLVTGFGVRVRPGGGRSYVLFYRLGGRFRKLTLGKADGGYGLDEARARAIEKL' A
#
# COMPACT_ATOMS: atom_id res chain seq x y z
N MET A 1 -9.98 3.93 9.78
CA MET A 1 -9.59 4.05 8.36
C MET A 1 -10.52 3.18 7.53
N PRO A 2 -10.90 3.60 6.30
CA PRO A 2 -11.75 2.77 5.45
C PRO A 2 -10.96 1.61 4.83
N LYS A 3 -11.67 0.55 4.46
CA LYS A 3 -11.12 -0.53 3.63
C LYS A 3 -10.70 0.07 2.28
N LEU A 4 -9.47 -0.18 1.84
CA LEU A 4 -9.06 0.20 0.50
C LEU A 4 -9.93 -0.53 -0.52
N THR A 5 -10.30 0.18 -1.59
CA THR A 5 -10.96 -0.41 -2.75
C THR A 5 -10.21 0.03 -4.00
N ARG A 6 -10.33 -0.75 -5.07
CA ARG A 6 -9.71 -0.40 -6.36
C ARG A 6 -10.12 1.02 -6.81
N LYS A 7 -11.42 1.32 -6.72
CA LYS A 7 -11.99 2.63 -7.04
C LYS A 7 -11.37 3.76 -6.21
N LEU A 8 -11.18 3.53 -4.90
CA LEU A 8 -10.55 4.53 -4.03
C LEU A 8 -9.09 4.77 -4.46
N ILE A 9 -8.33 3.71 -4.73
CA ILE A 9 -6.92 3.80 -5.16
C ILE A 9 -6.79 4.54 -6.49
N GLU A 10 -7.70 4.29 -7.44
CA GLU A 10 -7.75 4.97 -8.73
C GLU A 10 -8.08 6.47 -8.59
N ALA A 11 -8.92 6.82 -7.63
CA ALA A 11 -9.32 8.20 -7.33
C ALA A 11 -8.28 9.00 -6.52
N LEU A 12 -7.17 8.39 -6.09
CA LEU A 12 -6.14 9.10 -5.35
C LEU A 12 -5.42 10.11 -6.24
N ILE A 13 -5.41 11.36 -5.80
CA ILE A 13 -4.75 12.47 -6.47
C ILE A 13 -3.34 12.64 -5.87
N PRO A 14 -2.28 12.69 -6.70
CA PRO A 14 -0.94 12.97 -6.21
C PRO A 14 -0.85 14.34 -5.54
N ALA A 15 -0.08 14.43 -4.47
CA ALA A 15 0.22 15.67 -3.76
C ALA A 15 1.69 16.07 -4.00
N GLU A 16 2.09 17.26 -3.54
CA GLU A 16 3.48 17.74 -3.64
C GLU A 16 4.49 16.81 -2.95
N ALA A 17 4.05 16.13 -1.88
CA ALA A 17 4.84 15.15 -1.15
C ALA A 17 4.24 13.75 -1.26
N GLU A 18 5.08 12.71 -1.12
CA GLU A 18 4.58 11.34 -1.07
C GLU A 18 3.73 11.10 0.19
N PHE A 19 2.65 10.34 0.04
CA PHE A 19 1.79 9.95 1.16
C PHE A 19 1.33 8.50 1.02
N CYS A 20 0.85 7.93 2.13
CA CYS A 20 0.32 6.57 2.17
C CYS A 20 -1.13 6.59 2.64
N VAL A 21 -1.99 5.84 1.95
CA VAL A 21 -3.35 5.54 2.38
C VAL A 21 -3.39 4.09 2.85
N TRP A 22 -3.74 3.90 4.11
CA TRP A 22 -3.68 2.61 4.77
C TRP A 22 -4.98 1.82 4.65
N ASP A 23 -4.85 0.52 4.53
CA ASP A 23 -5.97 -0.41 4.52
C ASP A 23 -6.44 -0.73 5.95
N SER A 24 -7.74 -0.89 6.12
CA SER A 24 -8.31 -1.26 7.42
C SER A 24 -8.27 -2.76 7.71
N LEU A 25 -8.03 -3.61 6.71
CA LEU A 25 -8.07 -5.07 6.88
C LEU A 25 -6.71 -5.67 7.23
N VAL A 26 -5.62 -5.08 6.74
CA VAL A 26 -4.26 -5.55 7.00
C VAL A 26 -3.45 -4.41 7.61
N THR A 27 -3.08 -4.55 8.88
CA THR A 27 -2.33 -3.52 9.60
C THR A 27 -0.98 -3.26 8.94
N GLY A 28 -0.68 -1.98 8.69
CA GLY A 28 0.56 -1.57 8.05
C GLY A 28 0.58 -1.77 6.54
N PHE A 29 -0.45 -2.36 5.94
CA PHE A 29 -0.61 -2.43 4.49
C PHE A 29 -1.31 -1.18 3.95
N GLY A 30 -0.86 -0.67 2.81
CA GLY A 30 -1.47 0.49 2.18
C GLY A 30 -0.97 0.72 0.76
N VAL A 31 -1.42 1.83 0.17
CA VAL A 31 -0.91 2.33 -1.10
C VAL A 31 -0.13 3.63 -0.86
N ARG A 32 1.11 3.66 -1.35
CA ARG A 32 1.93 4.86 -1.42
C ARG A 32 1.68 5.55 -2.75
N VAL A 33 1.40 6.85 -2.71
CA VAL A 33 1.29 7.73 -3.87
C VAL A 33 2.50 8.65 -3.88
N ARG A 34 3.24 8.67 -4.99
CA ARG A 34 4.35 9.61 -5.20
C ARG A 34 3.87 10.89 -5.89
N PRO A 35 4.58 12.02 -5.76
CA PRO A 35 4.23 13.27 -6.44
C PRO A 35 4.09 13.11 -7.97
N GLY A 36 4.91 12.25 -8.58
CA GLY A 36 4.85 11.93 -10.01
C GLY A 36 3.69 10.98 -10.41
N GLY A 37 2.74 10.68 -9.53
CA GLY A 37 1.56 9.86 -9.84
C GLY A 37 1.75 8.34 -9.74
N GLY A 38 3.00 7.88 -9.59
CA GLY A 38 3.30 6.47 -9.37
C GLY A 38 2.68 5.96 -8.07
N ARG A 39 2.00 4.81 -8.14
CA ARG A 39 1.32 4.19 -7.00
C ARG A 39 1.91 2.82 -6.72
N SER A 40 2.14 2.50 -5.45
CA SER A 40 2.69 1.19 -5.08
C SER A 40 2.08 0.69 -3.79
N TYR A 41 1.80 -0.60 -3.72
CA TYR A 41 1.44 -1.24 -2.47
C TYR A 41 2.65 -1.33 -1.55
N VAL A 42 2.45 -1.03 -0.28
CA VAL A 42 3.48 -1.03 0.75
C VAL A 42 3.00 -1.79 1.98
N LEU A 43 3.93 -2.42 2.69
CA LEU A 43 3.73 -3.02 4.00
C LEU A 43 4.75 -2.48 4.99
N PHE A 44 4.27 -1.90 6.07
CA PHE A 44 5.05 -1.42 7.20
C PHE A 44 4.81 -2.37 8.37
N TYR A 45 5.86 -3.06 8.81
CA TYR A 45 5.74 -4.13 9.80
C TYR A 45 6.97 -4.19 10.68
N ARG A 46 6.92 -5.02 11.73
CA ARG A 46 8.06 -5.30 12.60
C ARG A 46 8.46 -6.76 12.47
N LEU A 47 9.76 -7.01 12.37
CA LEU A 47 10.32 -8.36 12.36
C LEU A 47 11.60 -8.36 13.20
N GLY A 48 11.63 -9.17 14.26
CA GLY A 48 12.74 -9.22 15.21
C GLY A 48 12.99 -7.87 15.89
N GLY A 49 11.92 -7.17 16.30
CA GLY A 49 11.99 -5.85 16.97
C GLY A 49 12.35 -4.68 16.05
N ARG A 50 12.75 -4.93 14.80
CA ARG A 50 13.10 -3.87 13.84
C ARG A 50 11.91 -3.49 12.97
N PHE A 51 11.72 -2.20 12.80
CA PHE A 51 10.74 -1.65 11.86
C PHE A 51 11.24 -1.83 10.42
N ARG A 52 10.37 -2.34 9.54
CA ARG A 52 10.66 -2.60 8.13
C ARG A 52 9.58 -1.97 7.26
N LYS A 53 10.01 -1.46 6.11
CA LYS A 53 9.14 -1.00 5.02
C LYS A 53 9.40 -1.90 3.81
N LEU A 54 8.36 -2.52 3.28
CA LEU A 54 8.42 -3.37 2.09
C LEU A 54 7.53 -2.77 1.01
N THR A 55 8.04 -2.67 -0.22
CA THR A 55 7.21 -2.37 -1.39
C THR A 55 6.78 -3.69 -2.01
N LEU A 56 5.46 -3.90 -2.09
CA LEU A 56 4.88 -5.17 -2.57
C LEU A 56 4.67 -5.17 -4.08
N GLY A 57 4.63 -4.01 -4.73
CA GLY A 57 4.54 -3.87 -6.18
C GLY A 57 3.79 -2.61 -6.60
N LYS A 58 3.73 -2.35 -7.92
CA LYS A 58 2.95 -1.24 -8.48
C LYS A 58 1.45 -1.49 -8.33
N ALA A 59 0.70 -0.43 -8.02
CA ALA A 59 -0.77 -0.49 -7.98
C ALA A 59 -1.38 -0.14 -9.35
N ASP A 60 -0.63 0.52 -10.22
CA ASP A 60 -0.94 0.82 -11.62
C ASP A 60 -0.33 -0.25 -12.54
N GLY A 61 -1.16 -1.22 -12.97
CA GLY A 61 -0.76 -2.27 -13.92
C GLY A 61 0.13 -3.37 -13.33
N GLY A 62 0.31 -3.41 -12.00
CA GLY A 62 0.97 -4.49 -11.28
C GLY A 62 -0.04 -5.45 -10.65
N TYR A 63 -0.01 -5.54 -9.32
CA TYR A 63 -0.86 -6.47 -8.58
C TYR A 63 -2.29 -5.97 -8.40
N GLY A 64 -3.24 -6.91 -8.34
CA GLY A 64 -4.58 -6.60 -7.84
C GLY A 64 -4.53 -6.27 -6.34
N LEU A 65 -5.47 -5.45 -5.85
CA LEU A 65 -5.54 -5.10 -4.43
C LEU A 65 -5.61 -6.33 -3.52
N ASP A 66 -6.40 -7.33 -3.89
CA ASP A 66 -6.57 -8.54 -3.08
C ASP A 66 -5.32 -9.42 -3.10
N GLU A 67 -4.63 -9.49 -4.24
CA GLU A 67 -3.33 -10.17 -4.33
C GLU A 67 -2.27 -9.46 -3.49
N ALA A 68 -2.23 -8.12 -3.53
CA ALA A 68 -1.32 -7.34 -2.71
C ALA A 68 -1.60 -7.51 -1.21
N ARG A 69 -2.87 -7.66 -0.79
CA ARG A 69 -3.23 -8.01 0.59
C ARG A 69 -2.73 -9.40 0.97
N ALA A 70 -2.95 -10.40 0.12
CA ALA A 70 -2.49 -11.77 0.38
C ALA A 70 -0.96 -11.79 0.59
N ARG A 71 -0.22 -11.14 -0.31
CA ARG A 71 1.24 -10.98 -0.20
C ARG A 71 1.67 -10.20 1.05
N ALA A 72 0.88 -9.23 1.51
CA ALA A 72 1.17 -8.51 2.73
C ALA A 72 1.04 -9.42 3.96
N ILE A 73 -0.02 -10.22 4.02
CA ILE A 73 -0.29 -11.17 5.10
C ILE A 73 0.83 -12.23 5.19
N GLU A 74 1.35 -12.71 4.06
CA GLU A 74 2.49 -13.65 4.02
C GLU A 74 3.79 -13.10 4.63
N LYS A 75 3.89 -11.78 4.89
CA LYS A 75 5.12 -11.13 5.38
C LYS A 75 5.04 -10.66 6.82
N LEU A 76 3.86 -10.71 7.43
CA LEU A 76 3.66 -10.43 8.86
C LEU A 76 4.15 -11.63 9.70
#